data_AF-A0A1G3GEH4-F1
#
_entry.id   AF-A0A1G3GEH4-F1
#
_cell.length_a   1.000
_cell.length_b   1.000
_cell.length_c   1.000
_cell.angle_alpha   90.00
_cell.angle_beta   90.00
_cell.angle_gamma   90.00
#
_symmetry.space_group_name_H-M   'P 1'
#
loop_
_entity.id
_entity.type
_entity.pdbx_description
1 polymer ?
#
loop_
_entity_poly.entity_id
_entity_poly.type
_entity_poly.pdbx_seq_one_letter_code
_entity_poly.pdbx_strand_id
1 'polypeptide(L)' 'MLAGCGRDPATVPPDLLTPCPGWIGKAPATEGELIRAAAAEKAGRQCANGKLEAVAGVLE' A
#
# COMPACT_ATOMS: atom_id res chain seq x y z
N MET A 1 -28.54 -27.75 -0.87
CA MET A 1 -27.63 -26.58 -0.83
C MET A 1 -26.38 -27.01 -0.10
N LEU A 2 -25.21 -27.04 -0.76
CA LEU A 2 -23.94 -27.20 -0.06
C LEU A 2 -23.52 -25.83 0.48
N ALA A 3 -23.73 -25.59 1.77
CA ALA A 3 -23.06 -24.49 2.46
C ALA A 3 -21.60 -24.91 2.64
N GLY A 4 -20.69 -24.30 1.88
CA GLY A 4 -19.26 -24.47 2.12
C GLY A 4 -18.91 -23.89 3.48
N CYS A 5 -18.34 -24.70 4.37
CA CYS A 5 -17.86 -24.26 5.68
C CYS A 5 -16.59 -23.40 5.50
N GLY A 6 -16.75 -22.15 5.10
CA GLY A 6 -15.68 -21.15 5.03
C GLY A 6 -16.06 -19.89 5.81
N ARG A 7 -15.07 -19.19 6.37
CA ARG A 7 -15.29 -17.87 7.00
C ARG A 7 -15.88 -16.94 5.93
N ASP A 8 -16.90 -16.17 6.30
CA ASP A 8 -17.46 -15.15 5.41
C ASP A 8 -16.31 -14.26 4.89
N PRO A 9 -16.27 -13.96 3.59
CA PRO A 9 -15.20 -13.17 3.04
C PRO A 9 -15.19 -11.79 3.71
N ALA A 10 -14.07 -11.48 4.36
CA ALA A 10 -13.86 -10.17 4.95
C ALA A 10 -13.93 -9.11 3.84
N THR A 11 -14.76 -8.09 4.03
CA THR A 11 -14.89 -6.99 3.07
C THR A 11 -13.78 -5.99 3.35
N VAL A 12 -12.72 -6.04 2.55
CA VAL A 12 -11.62 -5.06 2.62
C VAL A 12 -12.07 -3.75 1.97
N PRO A 13 -11.99 -2.60 2.67
CA PRO A 13 -12.29 -1.30 2.08
C PRO A 13 -11.47 -1.02 0.81
N PRO A 14 -12.10 -0.57 -0.30
CA PRO A 14 -11.40 -0.37 -1.59
C PRO A 14 -10.26 0.65 -1.53
N ASP A 15 -10.33 1.62 -0.63
CA ASP A 15 -9.29 2.63 -0.42
C ASP A 15 -7.98 2.02 0.12
N LEU A 16 -8.06 0.93 0.91
CA LEU A 16 -6.87 0.18 1.35
C LEU A 16 -6.20 -0.57 0.19
N LEU A 17 -6.92 -0.80 -0.90
CA LEU A 17 -6.39 -1.46 -2.10
C LEU A 17 -5.83 -0.45 -3.12
N THR A 18 -6.06 0.85 -2.93
CA THR A 18 -5.47 1.86 -3.81
C THR A 18 -3.94 1.88 -3.67
N PRO A 19 -3.18 2.01 -4.77
CA PRO A 19 -1.73 2.12 -4.69
C PRO A 19 -1.28 3.36 -3.90
N CYS A 20 -0.18 3.22 -3.15
CA CYS A 20 0.51 4.36 -2.56
C CYS A 20 1.59 4.87 -3.53
N PRO A 21 1.57 6.15 -3.92
CA PRO A 21 2.55 6.67 -4.86
C PRO A 21 3.94 6.79 -4.21
N GLY A 22 4.96 6.41 -4.97
CA GLY A 22 6.38 6.70 -4.68
C GLY A 22 6.89 7.82 -5.58
N TRP A 23 8.11 7.69 -6.07
CA TRP A 23 8.67 8.61 -7.07
C TRP A 23 8.04 8.37 -8.46
N ILE A 24 7.41 9.39 -9.04
CA ILE A 24 6.73 9.32 -10.35
C ILE A 24 7.59 9.98 -11.47
N GLY A 25 8.74 10.55 -11.12
CA GLY A 25 9.63 11.20 -12.07
C GLY A 25 10.49 10.23 -12.88
N LYS A 26 11.25 10.78 -13.84
CA LYS A 26 12.34 10.06 -14.52
C LYS A 26 13.37 9.53 -13.51
N ALA A 27 14.23 8.61 -13.95
CA ALA A 27 15.38 8.19 -13.17
C ALA A 27 16.21 9.42 -12.72
N PRO A 28 16.51 9.57 -11.42
CA PRO A 28 17.33 10.67 -10.92
C PRO A 28 18.71 10.69 -11.57
N ALA A 29 19.16 11.88 -12.00
CA ALA A 29 20.48 12.09 -12.60
C ALA A 29 21.42 12.91 -11.70
N THR A 30 20.87 13.56 -10.67
CA THR A 30 21.63 14.37 -9.71
C THR A 30 21.40 13.89 -8.29
N GLU A 31 22.32 14.19 -7.39
CA GLU A 31 22.17 13.90 -5.95
C GLU A 31 20.89 14.52 -5.38
N GLY A 32 20.59 15.78 -5.74
CA GLY A 32 19.36 16.43 -5.30
C GLY A 32 18.09 15.73 -5.79
N GLU A 33 18.09 15.19 -7.02
CA GLU A 33 16.99 14.36 -7.51
C GLU A 33 16.93 13.01 -6.78
N LEU A 34 18.07 12.39 -6.46
CA LEU A 34 18.12 11.13 -5.71
C LEU A 34 17.52 11.29 -4.32
N ILE A 35 17.86 12.37 -3.61
CA ILE A 35 17.30 12.66 -2.28
C ILE A 35 15.78 12.86 -2.36
N ARG A 36 15.29 13.60 -3.36
CA ARG A 36 13.83 13.78 -3.56
C ARG A 36 13.12 12.48 -3.89
N ALA A 37 13.70 11.66 -4.76
CA ALA A 37 13.17 10.35 -5.09
C ALA A 37 13.12 9.44 -3.86
N ALA A 38 14.20 9.36 -3.09
CA ALA A 38 14.26 8.57 -1.86
C ALA A 38 13.22 9.02 -0.81
N ALA A 39 13.00 10.33 -0.67
CA ALA A 39 11.97 10.87 0.21
C ALA A 39 10.55 10.47 -0.24
N ALA A 40 10.26 10.56 -1.54
CA ALA A 40 8.98 10.13 -2.11
C ALA A 40 8.75 8.62 -1.92
N GLU A 41 9.77 7.80 -2.19
CA GLU A 41 9.73 6.35 -1.97
C GLU A 41 9.47 6.00 -0.49
N LYS A 42 10.13 6.69 0.43
CA LYS A 42 9.88 6.52 1.87
C LYS A 42 8.43 6.81 2.23
N ALA A 43 7.88 7.93 1.75
CA ALA A 43 6.49 8.30 2.01
C ALA A 43 5.51 7.26 1.43
N GLY A 44 5.74 6.79 0.20
CA GLY A 44 4.96 5.74 -0.43
C GLY A 44 4.97 4.43 0.36
N ARG A 45 6.14 4.01 0.86
CA ARG A 45 6.27 2.81 1.71
C ARG A 45 5.55 2.95 3.05
N GLN A 46 5.62 4.12 3.69
CA GLN A 46 4.90 4.38 4.94
C GLN A 46 3.38 4.29 4.73
N CYS A 47 2.86 4.86 3.64
CA CYS A 47 1.45 4.72 3.25
C CYS A 47 1.06 3.25 3.04
N ALA A 48 1.89 2.48 2.32
CA ALA A 48 1.61 1.08 2.04
C ALA A 48 1.58 0.24 3.32
N ASN A 49 2.53 0.46 4.23
CA ASN A 49 2.59 -0.23 5.51
C ASN A 49 1.36 0.07 6.37
N GLY A 50 0.93 1.33 6.44
CA GLY A 50 -0.30 1.69 7.17
C GLY A 50 -1.56 1.01 6.61
N LYS A 51 -1.63 0.86 5.27
CA LYS A 51 -2.72 0.10 4.64
C LYS A 51 -2.66 -1.39 4.96
N LEU A 52 -1.47 -1.99 4.97
CA LEU A 52 -1.29 -3.41 5.34
C LEU A 52 -1.68 -3.66 6.80
N GLU A 53 -1.32 -2.76 7.72
CA GLU A 53 -1.74 -2.82 9.13
C GLU A 53 -3.27 -2.74 9.25
N ALA A 54 -3.92 -1.85 8.49
CA ALA A 54 -5.37 -1.74 8.47
C ALA A 54 -6.06 -3.00 7.89
N VAL A 55 -5.50 -3.59 6.82
CA VAL A 55 -6.00 -4.86 6.28
C VAL A 55 -5.86 -5.99 7.29
N ALA A 56 -4.74 -6.06 8.02
CA ALA A 56 -4.55 -7.06 9.06
C ALA A 56 -5.69 -7.00 10.09
N GLY A 57 -6.05 -5.80 10.58
CA GLY A 57 -7.16 -5.63 11.52
C GLY A 57 -8.56 -5.96 10.95
N VAL A 58 -8.74 -6.00 9.62
CA VAL A 58 -9.99 -6.44 8.97
C VAL A 58 -10.06 -7.97 8.85
N LEU A 59 -8.91 -8.64 8.77
CA LEU A 59 -8.81 -10.09 8.54
C LEU A 59 -8.75 -10.92 9.83
N GLU A 60 -8.46 -10.30 10.98
CA GLU A 60 -8.52 -10.93 12.31
C GLU A 60 -9.95 -11.37 12.69
#